data_AF-A0A0P8XV85-F1
#
_entry.id   AF-A0A0P8XV85-F1
#
_cell.length_a   1.000
_cell.length_b   1.000
_cell.length_c   1.000
_cell.angle_alpha   90.00
_cell.angle_beta   90.00
_cell.angle_gamma   90.00
#
_symmetry.space_group_name_H-M   'P 1'
#
loop_
_entity.id
_entity.type
_entity.pdbx_description
1 polymer ?
#
loop_
_entity_poly.entity_id
_entity_poly.type
_entity_poly.pdbx_seq_one_letter_code
_entity_poly.pdbx_strand_id
1 'polypeptide(L)'
;MLIRSGRRGRNRSQEPSRETKKRKPEKENRSEAPKQEPRREHEEQERKHEEHKDHEHQRLAKNYEDLEEELERNLKILERAVCPLDFRPKVMATMWITKLRSPPQSSDDARARNAIAAHLAKCIKDDVFEFEPFSKPPSPDNFITIKKKLNLSKESTCRLYPRTKAQERHNALTKLLSDTYDRGEYLKQLPVPRNGTFFVLHLQPNL
;
A
#
# COMPACT_ATOMS: atom_id res chain seq x y z
N MET A 1 -57.82 16.69 57.32
CA MET A 1 -57.98 15.78 58.48
C MET A 1 -57.64 16.53 59.75
N LEU A 2 -58.53 16.43 60.73
CA LEU A 2 -58.59 17.20 61.97
C LEU A 2 -57.86 16.51 63.15
N ILE A 3 -57.17 17.35 63.93
CA ILE A 3 -56.90 17.38 65.39
C ILE A 3 -57.45 16.23 66.29
N ARG A 4 -56.57 15.72 67.16
CA ARG A 4 -56.81 15.24 68.56
C ARG A 4 -55.42 15.13 69.25
N SER A 5 -54.97 15.91 70.24
CA SER A 5 -55.44 16.41 71.55
C SER A 5 -55.39 15.41 72.73
N GLY A 6 -54.59 15.76 73.75
CA GLY A 6 -54.60 15.26 75.15
C GLY A 6 -53.42 14.34 75.53
N ARG A 7 -52.73 14.39 76.68
CA ARG A 7 -52.80 15.09 77.99
C ARG A 7 -51.37 15.03 78.62
N ARG A 8 -50.76 16.11 79.12
CA ARG A 8 -50.75 16.68 80.50
C ARG A 8 -50.23 15.80 81.66
N GLY A 9 -49.13 16.27 82.27
CA GLY A 9 -48.70 16.16 83.68
C GLY A 9 -47.25 16.69 83.82
N ARG A 10 -46.96 17.96 84.16
CA ARG A 10 -46.82 18.61 85.50
C ARG A 10 -46.11 17.71 86.53
N ASN A 11 -45.14 18.13 87.36
CA ASN A 11 -44.36 19.37 87.61
C ASN A 11 -43.27 19.00 88.65
N ARG A 12 -42.17 19.79 88.69
CA ARG A 12 -41.24 20.11 89.82
C ARG A 12 -39.78 19.86 89.42
N SER A 13 -39.00 20.88 89.04
CA SER A 13 -38.43 21.97 89.86
C SER A 13 -37.42 21.48 90.89
N GLN A 14 -36.13 21.59 90.54
CA GLN A 14 -35.04 22.03 91.44
C GLN A 14 -33.77 22.31 90.63
N GLU A 15 -33.55 23.59 90.34
CA GLU A 15 -32.24 24.24 90.19
C GLU A 15 -31.65 24.52 91.61
N PRO A 16 -30.41 25.04 91.81
CA PRO A 16 -29.44 25.58 90.85
C PRO A 16 -27.93 25.25 91.14
N SER A 17 -27.07 25.80 90.26
CA SER A 17 -25.72 26.32 90.54
C SER A 17 -24.55 25.36 90.80
N ARG A 18 -23.56 25.39 89.91
CA ARG A 18 -22.25 26.00 90.22
C ARG A 18 -21.38 26.20 88.97
N GLU A 19 -20.82 27.40 88.93
CA GLU A 19 -19.83 27.96 88.02
C GLU A 19 -18.65 27.03 87.73
N THR A 20 -18.10 27.05 86.50
CA THR A 20 -16.80 27.73 86.23
C THR A 20 -16.32 27.61 84.78
N LYS A 21 -15.94 28.77 84.23
CA LYS A 21 -14.76 29.06 83.39
C LYS A 21 -14.60 28.40 82.01
N LYS A 22 -14.84 29.25 81.00
CA LYS A 22 -13.95 29.60 79.86
C LYS A 22 -12.85 28.59 79.50
N ARG A 23 -12.88 28.07 78.26
CA ARG A 23 -11.72 28.02 77.35
C ARG A 23 -12.17 27.93 75.89
N LYS A 24 -11.48 28.72 75.05
CA LYS A 24 -11.64 28.93 73.60
C LYS A 24 -11.22 27.68 72.79
N PRO A 25 -11.59 27.60 71.49
CA PRO A 25 -11.37 26.42 70.66
C PRO A 25 -9.93 26.39 70.12
N GLU A 26 -9.28 25.23 70.14
CA GLU A 26 -8.01 25.00 69.44
C GLU A 26 -8.15 23.89 68.40
N LYS A 27 -8.14 24.37 67.14
CA LYS A 27 -7.44 23.82 65.97
C LYS A 27 -7.74 22.37 65.58
N GLU A 28 -8.72 22.30 64.68
CA GLU A 28 -8.79 21.41 63.52
C GLU A 28 -7.41 21.29 62.84
N ASN A 29 -6.64 20.24 63.14
CA ASN A 29 -5.55 19.76 62.29
C ASN A 29 -6.14 18.80 61.26
N ARG A 30 -6.75 19.37 60.22
CA ARG A 30 -7.09 18.65 59.00
C ARG A 30 -5.81 18.49 58.19
N SER A 31 -5.43 17.24 58.01
CA SER A 31 -4.43 16.73 57.08
C SER A 31 -4.36 17.50 55.76
N GLU A 32 -3.29 18.26 55.53
CA GLU A 32 -2.84 18.64 54.19
C GLU A 32 -2.03 17.47 53.60
N ALA A 33 -2.74 16.53 52.97
CA ALA A 33 -2.13 15.63 51.99
C ALA A 33 -1.94 16.41 50.66
N PRO A 34 -0.83 16.23 49.93
CA PRO A 34 -0.38 17.16 48.91
C PRO A 34 -1.17 17.04 47.61
N LYS A 35 -1.79 18.13 47.14
CA LYS A 35 -2.44 18.24 45.81
C LYS A 35 -1.46 18.20 44.62
N GLN A 36 -0.23 17.72 44.79
CA GLN A 36 0.81 17.70 43.75
C GLN A 36 0.87 16.41 42.93
N GLU A 37 0.38 15.28 43.45
CA GLU A 37 0.40 14.00 42.74
C GLU A 37 -0.42 13.97 41.44
N PRO A 38 -1.70 14.41 41.41
CA PRO A 38 -2.50 14.27 40.19
C PRO A 38 -2.03 15.16 39.03
N ARG A 39 -1.31 16.24 39.33
CA ARG A 39 -0.74 17.15 38.30
C ARG A 39 0.56 16.62 37.70
N ARG A 40 1.37 15.92 38.50
CA ARG A 40 2.60 15.26 38.04
C ARG A 40 2.29 14.03 37.20
N GLU A 41 1.27 13.26 37.57
CA GLU A 41 0.81 12.11 36.79
C GLU A 41 0.25 12.51 35.43
N HIS A 42 -0.49 13.63 35.35
CA HIS A 42 -1.00 14.17 34.09
C HIS A 42 0.14 14.66 33.17
N GLU A 43 1.10 15.42 33.70
CA GLU A 43 2.27 15.86 32.92
C GLU A 43 3.16 14.69 32.47
N GLU A 44 3.28 13.63 33.28
CA GLU A 44 4.04 12.44 32.91
C GLU A 44 3.30 11.59 31.87
N GLN A 45 1.96 11.52 31.92
CA GLN A 45 1.14 10.91 30.88
C GLN A 45 1.19 11.71 29.57
N GLU A 46 1.17 13.04 29.63
CA GLU A 46 1.32 13.90 28.45
C GLU A 46 2.71 13.74 27.81
N ARG A 47 3.79 13.72 28.60
CA ARG A 47 5.15 13.45 28.10
C ARG A 47 5.28 12.07 27.47
N LYS A 48 4.74 11.02 28.10
CA LYS A 48 4.72 9.67 27.52
C LYS A 48 3.90 9.61 26.22
N HIS A 49 2.82 10.39 26.13
CA HIS A 49 1.99 10.46 24.93
C HIS A 49 2.67 11.24 23.79
N GLU A 50 3.40 12.31 24.10
CA GLU A 50 4.24 13.05 23.15
C GLU A 50 5.42 12.21 22.67
N GLU A 51 6.16 11.55 23.56
CA GLU A 51 7.24 10.62 23.20
C GLU A 51 6.75 9.47 22.31
N HIS A 52 5.55 8.92 22.59
CA HIS A 52 4.96 7.89 21.75
C HIS A 52 4.60 8.42 20.36
N LYS A 53 4.04 9.64 20.26
CA LYS A 53 3.75 10.29 18.97
C LYS A 53 5.03 10.56 18.17
N ASP A 54 6.08 11.04 18.82
CA ASP A 54 7.36 11.29 18.18
C ASP A 54 8.00 10.00 17.67
N HIS A 55 7.96 8.92 18.46
CA HIS A 55 8.42 7.61 18.02
C HIS A 55 7.59 7.04 16.87
N GLU A 56 6.27 7.25 16.84
CA GLU A 56 5.43 6.84 15.72
C GLU A 56 5.71 7.66 14.45
N HIS A 57 5.84 8.98 14.56
CA HIS A 57 6.23 9.84 13.45
C HIS A 57 7.60 9.47 12.88
N GLN A 58 8.57 9.19 13.74
CA GLN A 58 9.93 8.81 13.33
C GLN A 58 9.95 7.41 12.68
N ARG A 59 9.13 6.47 13.16
CA ARG A 59 8.94 5.16 12.51
C ARG A 59 8.27 5.28 11.14
N LEU A 60 7.25 6.12 11.02
CA LEU A 60 6.56 6.35 9.75
C LEU A 60 7.47 7.01 8.72
N ALA A 61 8.29 7.97 9.14
CA ALA A 61 9.29 8.62 8.30
C ALA A 61 10.33 7.60 7.79
N LYS A 62 10.89 6.79 8.68
CA LYS A 62 11.86 5.74 8.32
C LYS A 62 11.27 4.71 7.35
N ASN A 63 10.03 4.27 7.59
CA ASN A 63 9.34 3.35 6.69
C ASN A 63 9.12 3.95 5.29
N TYR A 64 8.96 5.27 5.18
CA TYR A 64 8.81 5.94 3.88
C TYR A 64 10.16 6.07 3.16
N GLU A 65 11.23 6.41 3.88
CA GLU A 65 12.60 6.43 3.34
C GLU A 65 12.99 5.05 2.80
N ASP A 66 12.74 3.98 3.56
CA ASP A 66 13.02 2.60 3.13
C ASP A 66 12.30 2.25 1.80
N LEU A 67 11.05 2.72 1.63
CA LEU A 67 10.29 2.52 0.40
C LEU A 67 10.89 3.32 -0.78
N GLU A 68 11.34 4.55 -0.55
CA GLU A 68 11.96 5.35 -1.62
C GLU A 68 13.32 4.78 -2.04
N GLU A 69 14.13 4.30 -1.08
CA GLU A 69 15.38 3.61 -1.38
C GLU A 69 15.17 2.31 -2.15
N GLU A 70 14.14 1.53 -1.82
CA GLU A 70 13.76 0.34 -2.58
C GLU A 70 13.34 0.68 -4.01
N LEU A 71 12.55 1.75 -4.19
CA LEU A 71 12.15 2.21 -5.52
C LEU A 71 13.38 2.58 -6.35
N GLU A 72 14.27 3.41 -5.80
CA GLU A 72 15.44 3.93 -6.51
C GLU A 72 16.38 2.79 -6.92
N ARG A 73 16.56 1.78 -6.06
CA ARG A 73 17.31 0.56 -6.43
C ARG A 73 16.69 -0.15 -7.63
N ASN A 74 15.37 -0.35 -7.62
CA ASN A 74 14.67 -1.03 -8.72
C ASN A 74 14.68 -0.20 -10.01
N LEU A 75 14.52 1.13 -9.92
CA LEU A 75 14.61 2.03 -11.07
C LEU A 75 15.99 2.00 -11.71
N LYS A 76 17.07 2.01 -10.92
CA LYS A 76 18.44 1.88 -11.45
C LYS A 76 18.66 0.58 -12.20
N ILE A 77 18.08 -0.54 -11.73
CA ILE A 77 18.15 -1.82 -12.43
C ILE A 77 17.42 -1.73 -13.76
N LEU A 78 16.20 -1.18 -13.75
CA LEU A 78 15.39 -0.99 -14.96
C LEU A 78 16.10 -0.12 -15.99
N GLU A 79 16.57 1.06 -15.60
CA GLU A 79 17.21 2.03 -16.49
C GLU A 79 18.46 1.47 -17.18
N ARG A 80 19.28 0.72 -16.45
CA ARG A 80 20.46 0.04 -17.03
C ARG A 80 20.06 -1.01 -18.06
N ALA A 81 18.99 -1.75 -17.78
CA ALA A 81 18.51 -2.82 -18.65
C ALA A 81 17.65 -2.31 -19.83
N VAL A 82 17.21 -1.05 -19.83
CA VAL A 82 16.48 -0.44 -20.97
C VAL A 82 17.39 -0.20 -22.18
N CYS A 83 18.67 0.15 -21.97
CA CYS A 83 19.61 0.48 -23.05
C CYS A 83 19.70 -0.57 -24.17
N PRO A 84 19.90 -1.87 -23.88
CA PRO A 84 20.01 -2.90 -24.90
C PRO A 84 18.69 -3.32 -25.55
N LEU A 85 17.53 -2.83 -25.08
CA LEU A 85 16.24 -3.22 -25.63
C LEU A 85 16.01 -2.67 -27.05
N ASP A 86 15.25 -3.42 -27.84
CA ASP A 86 14.71 -2.97 -29.11
C ASP A 86 13.74 -1.80 -28.95
N PHE A 87 13.48 -1.07 -30.04
CA PHE A 87 12.71 0.18 -30.02
C PHE A 87 11.37 0.06 -29.28
N ARG A 88 10.56 -0.96 -29.60
CA ARG A 88 9.21 -1.10 -29.04
C ARG A 88 9.21 -1.44 -27.53
N PRO A 89 9.96 -2.44 -27.04
CA PRO A 89 10.12 -2.70 -25.61
C PRO A 89 10.75 -1.52 -24.85
N LYS A 90 11.73 -0.85 -25.46
CA LYS A 90 12.39 0.35 -24.90
C LYS A 90 11.38 1.47 -24.65
N VAL A 91 10.50 1.76 -25.61
CA VAL A 91 9.45 2.78 -25.43
C VAL A 91 8.53 2.42 -24.26
N MET A 92 8.11 1.16 -24.14
CA MET A 92 7.26 0.74 -23.00
C MET A 92 8.00 0.84 -21.68
N ALA A 93 9.25 0.37 -21.63
CA ALA A 93 10.09 0.43 -20.45
C ALA A 93 10.22 1.88 -19.96
N THR A 94 10.49 2.81 -20.87
CA THR A 94 10.54 4.25 -20.57
C THR A 94 9.21 4.75 -20.03
N MET A 95 8.06 4.43 -20.66
CA MET A 95 6.76 4.87 -20.16
C MET A 95 6.44 4.33 -18.76
N TRP A 96 6.78 3.07 -18.48
CA TRP A 96 6.61 2.45 -17.17
C TRP A 96 7.54 3.08 -16.12
N ILE A 97 8.81 3.35 -16.46
CA ILE A 97 9.74 4.08 -15.58
C ILE A 97 9.20 5.49 -15.28
N THR A 98 8.73 6.22 -16.29
CA THR A 98 8.13 7.55 -16.10
C THR A 98 6.92 7.47 -15.17
N LYS A 99 6.04 6.47 -15.34
CA LYS A 99 4.91 6.26 -14.42
C LYS A 99 5.40 5.96 -13.01
N LEU A 100 6.38 5.07 -12.82
CA LEU A 100 6.91 4.71 -11.50
C LEU A 100 7.60 5.88 -10.78
N ARG A 101 8.13 6.87 -11.53
CA ARG A 101 8.67 8.10 -10.94
C ARG A 101 7.59 9.07 -10.46
N SER A 102 6.33 8.87 -10.83
CA SER A 102 5.24 9.72 -10.34
C SER A 102 5.02 9.54 -8.83
N PRO A 103 4.71 10.62 -8.10
CA PRO A 103 4.53 10.57 -6.66
C PRO A 103 3.28 9.74 -6.31
N PRO A 104 3.37 8.85 -5.29
CA PRO A 104 2.24 8.04 -4.86
C PRO A 104 1.22 8.91 -4.10
N GLN A 105 -0.05 8.53 -4.16
CA GLN A 105 -1.13 9.27 -3.49
C GLN A 105 -1.29 8.90 -2.00
N SER A 106 -0.73 7.76 -1.58
CA SER A 106 -0.79 7.26 -0.20
C SER A 106 0.35 6.28 0.09
N SER A 107 0.53 5.89 1.36
CA SER A 107 1.53 4.88 1.74
C SER A 107 1.26 3.50 1.15
N ASP A 108 -0.01 3.11 1.01
CA ASP A 108 -0.40 1.88 0.31
C ASP A 108 -0.10 1.96 -1.19
N ASP A 109 -0.27 3.13 -1.78
CA ASP A 109 0.06 3.39 -3.18
C ASP A 109 1.58 3.33 -3.42
N ALA A 110 2.38 3.83 -2.47
CA ALA A 110 3.84 3.69 -2.48
C ALA A 110 4.27 2.22 -2.41
N ARG A 111 3.66 1.43 -1.51
CA ARG A 111 3.90 -0.03 -1.43
C ARG A 111 3.50 -0.73 -2.74
N ALA A 112 2.41 -0.32 -3.37
CA ALA A 112 1.97 -0.90 -4.64
C ALA A 112 2.92 -0.56 -5.80
N ARG A 113 3.39 0.69 -5.85
CA ARG A 113 4.40 1.19 -6.79
C ARG A 113 5.69 0.37 -6.70
N ASN A 114 6.20 0.17 -5.47
CA ASN A 114 7.41 -0.63 -5.24
C ASN A 114 7.23 -2.08 -5.67
N ALA A 115 6.07 -2.69 -5.41
CA ALA A 115 5.80 -4.05 -5.86
C ALA A 115 5.81 -4.18 -7.40
N ILE A 116 5.27 -3.18 -8.11
CA ILE A 116 5.33 -3.14 -9.58
C ILE A 116 6.78 -2.96 -10.05
N ALA A 117 7.52 -2.01 -9.47
CA ALA A 117 8.91 -1.73 -9.83
C ALA A 117 9.81 -2.95 -9.61
N ALA A 118 9.67 -3.62 -8.47
CA ALA A 118 10.42 -4.83 -8.14
C ALA A 118 10.10 -5.98 -9.11
N HIS A 119 8.83 -6.15 -9.49
CA HIS A 119 8.45 -7.15 -10.49
C HIS A 119 9.09 -6.84 -11.85
N LEU A 120 8.97 -5.60 -12.35
CA LEU A 120 9.58 -5.22 -13.62
C LEU A 120 11.11 -5.38 -13.60
N ALA A 121 11.78 -4.98 -12.53
CA ALA A 121 13.23 -5.10 -12.38
C ALA A 121 13.68 -6.57 -12.38
N LYS A 122 12.90 -7.45 -11.73
CA LYS A 122 13.11 -8.91 -11.73
C LYS A 122 12.95 -9.50 -13.13
N CYS A 123 11.96 -9.02 -13.89
CA CYS A 123 11.47 -9.67 -15.11
C CYS A 123 11.96 -9.05 -16.42
N ILE A 124 12.76 -7.98 -16.35
CA ILE A 124 13.29 -7.30 -17.53
C ILE A 124 14.15 -8.20 -18.42
N LYS A 125 14.77 -9.25 -17.86
CA LYS A 125 15.55 -10.24 -18.62
C LYS A 125 14.69 -11.27 -19.38
N ASP A 126 13.39 -11.34 -19.07
CA ASP A 126 12.43 -12.25 -19.69
C ASP A 126 11.50 -11.49 -20.67
N ASP A 127 12.00 -10.40 -21.27
CA ASP A 127 11.29 -9.60 -22.27
C ASP A 127 9.89 -9.12 -21.82
N VAL A 128 9.77 -8.74 -20.54
CA VAL A 128 8.49 -8.38 -19.90
C VAL A 128 7.67 -7.36 -20.70
N PHE A 129 8.32 -6.43 -21.40
CA PHE A 129 7.68 -5.37 -22.19
C PHE A 129 7.20 -5.81 -23.58
N GLU A 130 7.47 -7.05 -23.99
CA GLU A 130 6.94 -7.62 -25.23
C GLU A 130 5.56 -8.26 -25.03
N PHE A 131 5.19 -8.54 -23.79
CA PHE A 131 4.00 -9.31 -23.47
C PHE A 131 3.01 -8.53 -22.62
N GLU A 132 1.72 -8.83 -22.80
CA GLU A 132 0.68 -8.27 -21.95
C GLU A 132 0.93 -8.70 -20.50
N PRO A 133 0.66 -7.82 -19.53
CA PRO A 133 0.06 -6.49 -19.68
C PRO A 133 1.06 -5.34 -19.94
N PHE A 134 2.36 -5.60 -19.87
CA PHE A 134 3.40 -4.56 -19.94
C PHE A 134 3.80 -4.16 -21.36
N SER A 135 3.31 -4.88 -22.37
CA SER A 135 3.36 -4.49 -23.79
C SER A 135 2.56 -3.23 -24.10
N LYS A 136 1.71 -2.77 -23.18
CA LYS A 136 0.92 -1.55 -23.31
C LYS A 136 1.43 -0.45 -22.38
N PRO A 137 1.13 0.82 -22.71
CA PRO A 137 1.34 1.93 -21.80
C PRO A 137 0.71 1.67 -20.43
N PRO A 138 1.34 2.13 -19.34
CA PRO A 138 0.74 2.08 -18.02
C PRO A 138 -0.58 2.85 -17.99
N SER A 139 -1.57 2.32 -17.27
CA SER A 139 -2.85 3.00 -17.04
C SER A 139 -2.65 4.33 -16.29
N PRO A 140 -3.50 5.36 -16.54
CA PRO A 140 -3.48 6.58 -15.73
C PRO A 140 -3.90 6.34 -14.26
N ASP A 141 -4.49 5.19 -13.93
CA ASP A 141 -4.92 4.82 -12.58
C ASP A 141 -3.80 4.93 -11.51
N ASN A 142 -4.18 4.89 -10.24
CA ASN A 142 -3.24 4.77 -9.12
C ASN A 142 -2.56 3.39 -9.09
N PHE A 143 -1.41 3.29 -8.41
CA PHE A 143 -0.61 2.07 -8.39
C PHE A 143 -1.32 0.92 -7.68
N ILE A 144 -2.18 1.19 -6.68
CA ILE A 144 -3.01 0.15 -6.05
C ILE A 144 -3.91 -0.53 -7.09
N THR A 145 -4.61 0.27 -7.90
CA THR A 145 -5.52 -0.24 -8.94
C THR A 145 -4.76 -0.96 -10.03
N ILE A 146 -3.64 -0.39 -10.46
CA ILE A 146 -2.74 -1.02 -11.44
C ILE A 146 -2.28 -2.38 -10.91
N LYS A 147 -1.71 -2.44 -9.70
CA LYS A 147 -1.22 -3.67 -9.09
C LYS A 147 -2.31 -4.75 -9.01
N LYS A 148 -3.54 -4.37 -8.64
CA LYS A 148 -4.70 -5.27 -8.62
C LYS A 148 -5.02 -5.80 -10.02
N LYS A 149 -5.09 -4.94 -11.04
CA LYS A 149 -5.33 -5.35 -12.44
C LYS A 149 -4.24 -6.27 -12.98
N LEU A 150 -2.99 -6.06 -12.55
CA LEU A 150 -1.85 -6.87 -12.94
C LEU A 150 -1.74 -8.20 -12.15
N ASN A 151 -2.53 -8.39 -11.09
CA ASN A 151 -2.46 -9.53 -10.16
C ASN A 151 -1.03 -9.80 -9.63
N LEU A 152 -0.28 -8.74 -9.31
CA LEU A 152 1.10 -8.88 -8.83
C LEU A 152 1.15 -9.20 -7.32
N SER A 153 1.68 -10.38 -6.99
CA SER A 153 2.11 -10.76 -5.64
C SER A 153 3.64 -10.79 -5.53
N LYS A 154 4.18 -10.88 -4.31
CA LYS A 154 5.64 -11.04 -4.09
C LYS A 154 6.21 -12.31 -4.75
N GLU A 155 5.39 -13.34 -4.93
CA GLU A 155 5.77 -14.59 -5.60
C GLU A 155 5.52 -14.58 -7.11
N SER A 156 5.02 -13.46 -7.67
CA SER A 156 4.73 -13.38 -9.10
C SER A 156 5.95 -13.77 -9.95
N THR A 157 5.76 -14.77 -10.80
CA THR A 157 6.74 -15.22 -11.77
C THR A 157 6.76 -14.27 -12.95
N CYS A 158 7.93 -14.06 -13.55
CA CYS A 158 8.11 -13.16 -14.68
C CYS A 158 7.36 -13.59 -15.94
N ARG A 159 6.99 -14.87 -16.00
CA ARG A 159 6.11 -15.41 -17.02
C ARG A 159 4.67 -15.36 -16.50
N LEU A 160 4.03 -14.20 -16.62
CA LEU A 160 2.58 -14.09 -16.42
C LEU A 160 1.78 -14.53 -17.65
N TYR A 161 2.43 -14.81 -18.79
CA TYR A 161 1.79 -15.42 -19.94
C TYR A 161 2.56 -16.65 -20.43
N PRO A 162 1.86 -17.73 -20.81
CA PRO A 162 2.53 -18.88 -21.37
C PRO A 162 3.21 -18.44 -22.67
N ARG A 163 4.34 -19.07 -22.98
CA ARG A 163 5.00 -19.08 -24.31
C ARG A 163 4.04 -19.39 -25.48
N THR A 164 2.78 -19.69 -25.20
CA THR A 164 1.77 -20.14 -26.14
C THR A 164 1.51 -19.14 -27.23
N LYS A 165 1.39 -17.81 -27.08
CA LYS A 165 1.07 -16.99 -28.28
C LYS A 165 2.18 -16.88 -29.34
N ALA A 166 3.45 -16.94 -28.92
CA ALA A 166 4.59 -16.99 -29.85
C ALA A 166 4.77 -18.40 -30.41
N GLN A 167 4.66 -19.43 -29.56
CA GLN A 167 4.65 -20.83 -29.95
C GLN A 167 3.43 -21.19 -30.81
N GLU A 168 2.26 -20.60 -30.58
CA GLU A 168 0.99 -20.76 -31.30
C GLU A 168 1.08 -20.05 -32.63
N ARG A 169 1.70 -18.86 -32.70
CA ARG A 169 2.01 -18.23 -33.99
C ARG A 169 2.97 -19.09 -34.80
N HIS A 170 4.03 -19.61 -34.17
CA HIS A 170 4.94 -20.54 -34.80
C HIS A 170 4.23 -21.82 -35.24
N ASN A 171 3.38 -22.41 -34.39
CA ASN A 171 2.62 -23.62 -34.68
C ASN A 171 1.55 -23.38 -35.75
N ALA A 172 0.90 -22.21 -35.76
CA ALA A 172 -0.10 -21.84 -36.75
C ALA A 172 0.54 -21.60 -38.11
N LEU A 173 1.71 -20.95 -38.17
CA LEU A 173 2.50 -20.85 -39.40
C LEU A 173 3.02 -22.21 -39.84
N THR A 174 3.54 -23.03 -38.92
CA THR A 174 4.02 -24.38 -39.23
C THR A 174 2.88 -25.25 -39.79
N LYS A 175 1.68 -25.12 -39.23
CA LYS A 175 0.47 -25.80 -39.70
C LYS A 175 -0.01 -25.26 -41.06
N LEU A 176 -0.03 -23.94 -41.25
CA LEU A 176 -0.40 -23.32 -42.52
C LEU A 176 0.56 -23.75 -43.64
N LEU A 177 1.85 -23.79 -43.36
CA LEU A 177 2.86 -24.25 -44.31
C LEU A 177 2.79 -25.75 -44.51
N SER A 178 2.52 -26.58 -43.50
CA SER A 178 2.41 -28.03 -43.69
C SER A 178 1.26 -28.43 -44.61
N ASP A 179 0.22 -27.60 -44.70
CA ASP A 179 -0.95 -27.83 -45.54
C ASP A 179 -0.72 -27.35 -47.00
N THR A 180 0.40 -26.70 -47.32
CA THR A 180 0.78 -26.37 -48.71
C THR A 180 1.52 -27.53 -49.39
N TYR A 181 1.41 -27.61 -50.71
CA TYR A 181 1.99 -28.68 -51.53
C TYR A 181 3.51 -28.90 -51.30
N ASP A 182 4.24 -27.82 -51.08
CA ASP A 182 5.70 -27.79 -50.94
C ASP A 182 6.18 -27.59 -49.48
N ARG A 183 5.26 -27.61 -48.52
CA ARG A 183 5.53 -27.33 -47.10
C ARG A 183 6.22 -25.99 -46.83
N GLY A 184 6.02 -25.01 -47.71
CA GLY A 184 6.60 -23.68 -47.60
C GLY A 184 8.06 -23.56 -48.05
N GLU A 185 8.64 -24.56 -48.72
CA GLU A 185 10.01 -24.50 -49.26
C GLU A 185 10.19 -23.37 -50.28
N TYR A 186 9.19 -23.11 -51.12
CA TYR A 186 9.21 -21.98 -52.05
C TYR A 186 9.24 -20.64 -51.30
N LEU A 187 8.43 -20.49 -50.26
CA LEU A 187 8.36 -19.24 -49.48
C LEU A 187 9.67 -18.94 -48.75
N LYS A 188 10.45 -19.96 -48.37
CA LYS A 188 11.79 -19.78 -47.76
C LYS A 188 12.81 -19.18 -48.72
N GLN A 189 12.63 -19.36 -50.03
CA GLN A 189 13.52 -18.84 -51.06
C GLN A 189 13.16 -17.41 -51.47
N LEU A 190 11.97 -16.94 -51.11
CA LEU A 190 11.52 -15.60 -51.47
C LEU A 190 12.16 -14.53 -50.57
N PRO A 191 12.59 -13.40 -51.15
CA PRO A 191 13.07 -12.27 -50.37
C PRO A 191 11.92 -11.68 -49.53
N VAL A 192 12.14 -11.59 -48.21
CA VAL A 192 11.17 -10.99 -47.29
C VAL A 192 11.27 -9.47 -47.34
N PRO A 193 10.15 -8.72 -47.51
CA PRO A 193 10.18 -7.26 -47.48
C PRO A 193 10.73 -6.75 -46.14
N ARG A 194 11.79 -5.93 -46.18
CA ARG A 194 12.41 -5.36 -44.96
C ARG A 194 11.52 -4.34 -44.24
N ASN A 195 10.71 -3.61 -45.01
CA ASN A 195 9.74 -2.63 -44.52
C ASN A 195 8.42 -2.82 -45.29
N GLY A 196 7.55 -3.69 -44.79
CA GLY A 196 6.26 -3.98 -45.41
C GLY A 196 5.50 -5.06 -44.66
N THR A 197 4.30 -5.36 -45.11
CA THR A 197 3.51 -6.51 -44.66
C THR A 197 3.35 -7.49 -45.81
N PHE A 198 3.42 -8.78 -45.50
CA PHE A 198 3.09 -9.85 -46.44
C PHE A 198 2.00 -10.73 -45.81
N PHE A 199 1.15 -11.28 -46.65
CA PHE A 199 0.06 -12.17 -46.25
C PHE A 199 0.08 -13.39 -47.15
N VAL A 200 -0.15 -14.57 -46.59
CA VAL A 200 -0.29 -15.82 -47.35
C VAL A 200 -1.77 -16.14 -47.43
N LEU A 201 -2.33 -16.14 -48.64
CA LEU A 201 -3.70 -16.59 -48.88
C LEU A 201 -3.68 -18.03 -49.40
N HIS A 202 -4.32 -18.92 -48.65
CA HIS A 202 -4.60 -20.28 -49.11
C HIS A 202 -5.96 -20.26 -49.83
N LEU A 203 -5.94 -20.40 -51.15
CA LEU A 203 -7.14 -20.44 -51.98
C LEU A 203 -7.41 -21.90 -52.38
N GLN A 204 -8.62 -22.37 -52.12
CA GLN A 204 -9.13 -23.63 -52.69
C GLN A 204 -9.99 -23.27 -53.90
N PRO A 205 -9.49 -23.39 -55.14
CA PRO A 205 -10.33 -23.21 -56.30
C PRO A 205 -11.34 -24.36 -56.36
N ASN A 206 -12.62 -24.01 -56.20
CA ASN A 206 -13.84 -24.80 -56.34
C ASN A 206 -13.67 -26.34 -56.33
N LEU A 207 -14.04 -26.94 -55.19
CA LEU A 207 -14.40 -28.37 -55.09
C LEU A 207 -15.61 -28.69 -55.99
#